data_AF-A0A6U1V516-F1
#
_entry.id   AF-A0A6U1V516-F1
#
_cell.length_a   1.000
_cell.length_b   1.000
_cell.length_c   1.000
_cell.angle_alpha   90.00
_cell.angle_beta   90.00
_cell.angle_gamma   90.00
#
_symmetry.space_group_name_H-M   'P 1'
#
loop_
_entity.id
_entity.type
_entity.pdbx_description
1 polymer ?
#
loop_
_entity_poly.entity_id
_entity_poly.type
_entity_poly.pdbx_seq_one_letter_code
_entity_poly.pdbx_strand_id
1 'polypeptide(L)'
;GGGGGGGGRPSSPSAETVAFSKELRRLCRGDRRRGLRPSPSDAQRSLLDAMDRIARGEGGNLRLDVVSFTTVVSAWARSGGGVEAARNAERLLEAMNSLYEGTGDASVRPNAYTYNAVINAWARSGERDAHLEAERLLSTMTELAEGKGGYRAVRPDTVTYNSVINAHASRRDRDGAERAEELLNLMGSGGGNDGGSVKPDAITYGAAVKAWANVGGHDAAERAQTLLDRMEAVHLETGDDDLRPNSVVYNAVLNAWAKSGKGGLEKAEFILKRMERLRDAGANDEASPDAFTYSTMIDALSKSNGGEEAAERAQSLLEEMERLASESGKSGDGYDRSAPPRPNAVVYNAAIHAWARSGAPGAAERCESLLYRMKDLHRTTGDDSVRPDVVTYNTVLDAHAKSREYGSAERCEEILRRMEDLYLDGDVGVKPDAVSFNAAIHAWADAEGPGSGQRAERLLDRMEELCDLGDETVRPTAFTYSSVADAHAKSGRRDCGERAEEVLERQEEMYEETGDENVRPGAVTYSAVINAWARGEKGLSAPRAEGLLRRMMKATEGVGGGGGGG
;
A
#
# COMPACT_ATOMS: atom_id res chain seq x y z
N GLY A 1 -59.55 27.24 41.58
CA GLY A 1 -58.60 27.88 40.64
C GLY A 1 -57.40 26.98 40.53
N GLY A 2 -57.21 26.35 39.37
CA GLY A 2 -56.10 25.43 39.11
C GLY A 2 -54.92 26.12 38.45
N GLY A 3 -53.72 25.61 38.72
CA GLY A 3 -52.47 26.01 38.09
C GLY A 3 -51.38 25.02 38.49
N GLY A 4 -51.34 23.86 37.83
CA GLY A 4 -50.30 22.86 37.98
C GLY A 4 -49.42 22.83 36.74
N GLY A 5 -48.12 23.10 36.91
CA GLY A 5 -47.11 22.99 35.88
C GLY A 5 -46.85 21.53 35.51
N GLY A 6 -46.89 21.23 34.21
CA GLY A 6 -46.51 19.94 33.64
C GLY A 6 -45.20 20.08 32.85
N GLY A 7 -44.15 19.41 33.31
CA GLY A 7 -42.93 19.18 32.53
C GLY A 7 -43.24 18.30 31.32
N GLY A 8 -43.02 18.85 30.12
CA GLY A 8 -43.14 18.12 28.87
C GLY A 8 -41.93 17.21 28.64
N ARG A 9 -42.19 15.91 28.53
CA ARG A 9 -41.24 14.90 28.03
C ARG A 9 -40.87 15.21 26.56
N PRO A 10 -39.67 14.84 26.08
CA PRO A 10 -39.34 14.95 24.67
C PRO A 10 -40.26 14.03 23.85
N SER A 11 -40.95 14.61 22.88
CA SER A 11 -41.86 13.91 21.96
C SER A 11 -41.09 12.90 21.11
N SER A 12 -41.64 11.68 20.98
CA SER A 12 -41.14 10.63 20.10
C SER A 12 -41.06 11.11 18.64
N PRO A 13 -40.01 10.74 17.87
CA PRO A 13 -39.89 11.13 16.47
C PRO A 13 -41.09 10.64 15.66
N SER A 14 -41.60 11.47 14.74
CA SER A 14 -42.74 11.10 13.91
C SER A 14 -42.39 9.92 13.00
N ALA A 15 -43.39 9.13 12.61
CA ALA A 15 -43.22 7.99 11.71
C ALA A 15 -42.55 8.38 10.36
N GLU A 16 -42.69 9.65 9.98
CA GLU A 16 -42.12 10.24 8.76
C GLU A 16 -40.61 10.52 8.90
N THR A 17 -40.12 10.96 10.07
CA THR A 17 -38.69 11.09 10.37
C THR A 17 -37.98 9.72 10.34
N VAL A 18 -38.68 8.67 10.77
CA VAL A 18 -38.21 7.27 10.67
C VAL A 18 -38.19 6.79 9.21
N ALA A 19 -39.15 7.22 8.39
CA ALA A 19 -39.19 6.89 6.95
C ALA A 19 -38.06 7.59 6.17
N PHE A 20 -37.83 8.88 6.44
CA PHE A 20 -36.75 9.66 5.82
C PHE A 20 -35.36 9.11 6.19
N SER A 21 -35.14 8.77 7.46
CA SER A 21 -33.88 8.14 7.90
C SER A 21 -33.66 6.72 7.33
N LYS A 22 -34.73 5.98 7.00
CA LYS A 22 -34.65 4.71 6.25
C LYS A 22 -34.30 4.92 4.78
N GLU A 23 -34.91 5.91 4.12
CA GLU A 23 -34.61 6.25 2.71
C GLU A 23 -33.18 6.79 2.55
N LEU A 24 -32.70 7.60 3.51
CA LEU A 24 -31.31 8.05 3.60
C LEU A 24 -30.34 6.87 3.74
N ARG A 25 -30.61 5.91 4.62
CA ARG A 25 -29.79 4.69 4.75
C ARG A 25 -29.80 3.85 3.47
N ARG A 26 -30.89 3.87 2.70
CA ARG A 26 -31.02 3.16 1.43
C ARG A 26 -30.21 3.84 0.32
N LEU A 27 -30.28 5.17 0.21
CA LEU A 27 -29.49 5.97 -0.73
C LEU A 27 -27.98 5.86 -0.44
N CYS A 28 -27.57 5.86 0.83
CA CYS A 28 -26.17 5.64 1.22
C CYS A 28 -25.67 4.20 1.01
N ARG A 29 -26.55 3.20 0.92
CA ARG A 29 -26.18 1.78 0.73
C ARG A 29 -26.06 1.33 -0.72
N GLY A 30 -26.38 2.18 -1.70
CA GLY A 30 -26.28 1.85 -3.12
C GLY A 30 -27.17 0.66 -3.52
N ASP A 31 -28.44 0.92 -3.83
CA ASP A 31 -29.39 -0.12 -4.22
C ASP A 31 -29.00 -0.75 -5.58
N ARG A 32 -28.65 -2.04 -5.59
CA ARG A 32 -28.20 -2.81 -6.77
C ARG A 32 -29.32 -3.18 -7.75
N ARG A 33 -30.54 -2.69 -7.56
CA ARG A 33 -31.74 -3.17 -8.27
C ARG A 33 -32.49 -2.05 -9.02
N ARG A 34 -31.92 -1.55 -10.12
CA ARG A 34 -32.60 -1.05 -11.34
C ARG A 34 -31.57 -0.31 -12.23
N GLY A 35 -31.37 -0.82 -13.44
CA GLY A 35 -30.25 -0.51 -14.34
C GLY A 35 -30.26 0.85 -15.05
N LEU A 36 -30.64 1.94 -14.37
CA LEU A 36 -30.41 3.32 -14.83
C LEU A 36 -29.97 4.14 -13.61
N ARG A 37 -28.66 4.34 -13.46
CA ARG A 37 -28.08 5.10 -12.34
C ARG A 37 -28.07 6.59 -12.68
N PRO A 38 -28.72 7.48 -11.89
CA PRO A 38 -28.26 8.86 -11.85
C PRO A 38 -26.80 8.87 -11.40
N SER A 39 -25.99 9.80 -11.93
CA SER A 39 -24.61 9.92 -11.47
C SER A 39 -24.60 10.16 -9.95
N PRO A 40 -23.62 9.62 -9.19
CA PRO A 40 -23.56 9.81 -7.74
C PRO A 40 -23.64 11.29 -7.32
N SER A 41 -23.13 12.20 -8.15
CA SER A 41 -23.15 13.64 -7.94
C SER A 41 -24.54 14.26 -8.14
N ASP A 42 -25.34 13.80 -9.10
CA ASP A 42 -26.70 14.32 -9.34
C ASP A 42 -27.66 13.94 -8.20
N ALA A 43 -27.54 12.71 -7.69
CA ALA A 43 -28.32 12.26 -6.53
C ALA A 43 -27.94 13.02 -5.24
N GLN A 44 -26.65 13.31 -5.05
CA GLN A 44 -26.16 14.11 -3.93
C GLN A 44 -26.62 15.58 -4.01
N ARG A 45 -26.59 16.19 -5.20
CA ARG A 45 -27.09 17.54 -5.44
C ARG A 45 -28.61 17.64 -5.23
N SER A 46 -29.37 16.66 -5.70
CA SER A 46 -30.82 16.61 -5.47
C SER A 46 -31.17 16.45 -3.98
N LEU A 47 -30.37 15.70 -3.22
CA LEU A 47 -30.53 15.57 -1.77
C LEU A 47 -30.21 16.88 -1.04
N LEU A 48 -29.14 17.57 -1.44
CA LEU A 48 -28.77 18.89 -0.91
C LEU A 48 -29.88 19.91 -1.17
N ASP A 49 -30.40 20.01 -2.40
CA ASP A 49 -31.48 20.94 -2.74
C ASP A 49 -32.78 20.63 -1.97
N ALA A 50 -33.10 19.35 -1.78
CA ALA A 50 -34.24 18.95 -0.96
C ALA A 50 -34.05 19.33 0.52
N MET A 51 -32.85 19.12 1.07
CA MET A 51 -32.54 19.50 2.45
C MET A 51 -32.55 21.02 2.65
N ASP A 52 -32.01 21.79 1.71
CA ASP A 52 -32.03 23.27 1.73
C ASP A 52 -33.45 23.84 1.62
N ARG A 53 -34.31 23.23 0.82
CA ARG A 53 -35.73 23.62 0.72
C ARG A 53 -36.51 23.30 1.98
N ILE A 54 -36.29 22.11 2.57
CA ILE A 54 -36.91 21.74 3.85
C ILE A 54 -36.42 22.67 4.98
N ALA A 55 -35.13 22.98 4.98
CA ALA A 55 -34.49 23.94 5.88
C ALA A 55 -35.15 25.32 5.80
N ARG A 56 -35.39 25.86 4.59
CA ARG A 56 -36.06 27.16 4.38
C ARG A 56 -37.55 27.18 4.70
N GLY A 57 -38.11 26.11 5.24
CA GLY A 57 -39.54 26.01 5.59
C GLY A 57 -40.45 25.70 4.40
N GLU A 58 -39.88 25.38 3.24
CA GLU A 58 -40.62 25.02 2.02
C GLU A 58 -40.94 23.52 1.93
N GLY A 59 -40.53 22.75 2.94
CA GLY A 59 -40.63 21.28 3.02
C GLY A 59 -41.94 20.72 3.56
N GLY A 60 -42.96 21.55 3.79
CA GLY A 60 -44.22 21.12 4.42
C GLY A 60 -44.05 20.77 5.90
N ASN A 61 -44.61 19.63 6.35
CA ASN A 61 -44.59 19.19 7.76
C ASN A 61 -43.29 18.48 8.20
N LEU A 62 -42.30 18.32 7.32
CA LEU A 62 -41.02 17.71 7.68
C LEU A 62 -40.18 18.66 8.54
N ARG A 63 -39.79 18.23 9.74
CA ARG A 63 -38.80 18.91 10.59
C ARG A 63 -37.49 18.12 10.58
N LEU A 64 -36.45 18.72 10.03
CA LEU A 64 -35.09 18.21 10.15
C LEU A 64 -34.51 18.64 11.50
N ASP A 65 -33.77 17.75 12.15
CA ASP A 65 -33.08 17.98 13.42
C ASP A 65 -31.57 17.76 13.28
N VAL A 66 -30.81 18.09 14.32
CA VAL A 66 -29.36 17.94 14.35
C VAL A 66 -28.90 16.52 13.98
N VAL A 67 -29.67 15.48 14.36
CA VAL A 67 -29.37 14.08 14.06
C VAL A 67 -29.50 13.79 12.57
N SER A 68 -30.54 14.31 11.94
CA SER A 68 -30.79 14.15 10.50
C SER A 68 -29.64 14.72 9.67
N PHE A 69 -29.23 15.96 9.95
CA PHE A 69 -28.10 16.60 9.26
C PHE A 69 -26.78 15.90 9.55
N THR A 70 -26.50 15.62 10.83
CA THR A 70 -25.26 14.96 11.27
C THR A 70 -25.07 13.58 10.63
N THR A 71 -26.14 12.83 10.43
CA THR A 71 -26.08 11.51 9.79
C THR A 71 -25.62 11.62 8.33
N VAL A 72 -26.09 12.63 7.59
CA VAL A 72 -25.68 12.88 6.20
C VAL A 72 -24.23 13.32 6.14
N VAL A 73 -23.84 14.29 6.97
CA VAL A 73 -22.44 14.75 7.09
C VAL A 73 -21.50 13.57 7.40
N SER A 74 -21.88 12.74 8.37
CA SER A 74 -21.10 11.56 8.76
C SER A 74 -21.04 10.49 7.67
N ALA A 75 -22.07 10.37 6.83
CA ALA A 75 -22.06 9.48 5.68
C ALA A 75 -21.07 9.98 4.62
N TRP A 76 -21.03 11.28 4.35
CA TRP A 76 -20.06 11.88 3.43
C TRP A 76 -18.62 11.75 3.94
N ALA A 77 -18.37 12.03 5.22
CA ALA A 77 -17.06 11.86 5.84
C ALA A 77 -16.52 10.42 5.70
N ARG A 78 -17.40 9.42 5.80
CA ARG A 78 -17.04 8.01 5.63
C ARG A 78 -16.98 7.56 4.17
N SER A 79 -17.68 8.23 3.25
CA SER A 79 -17.77 7.83 1.85
C SER A 79 -16.45 7.93 1.07
N GLY A 80 -15.49 8.73 1.56
CA GLY A 80 -14.24 8.97 0.85
C GLY A 80 -14.43 9.70 -0.48
N GLY A 81 -15.55 10.40 -0.69
CA GLY A 81 -15.90 11.12 -1.93
C GLY A 81 -15.06 12.37 -2.23
N GLY A 82 -13.83 12.44 -1.73
CA GLY A 82 -12.88 13.52 -1.97
C GLY A 82 -13.37 14.90 -1.50
N VAL A 83 -12.90 15.94 -2.20
CA VAL A 83 -13.17 17.36 -1.90
C VAL A 83 -14.65 17.72 -1.98
N GLU A 84 -15.39 17.13 -2.91
CA GLU A 84 -16.83 17.42 -3.07
C GLU A 84 -17.63 16.98 -1.85
N ALA A 85 -17.31 15.82 -1.27
CA ALA A 85 -17.94 15.34 -0.05
C ALA A 85 -17.65 16.27 1.15
N ALA A 86 -16.43 16.78 1.27
CA ALA A 86 -16.06 17.74 2.32
C ALA A 86 -16.77 19.10 2.16
N ARG A 87 -16.80 19.65 0.94
CA ARG A 87 -17.53 20.89 0.63
C ARG A 87 -19.04 20.75 0.88
N ASN A 88 -19.63 19.61 0.53
CA ASN A 88 -21.05 19.37 0.79
C ASN A 88 -21.33 19.26 2.30
N ALA A 89 -20.45 18.59 3.04
CA ALA A 89 -20.53 18.49 4.50
C ALA A 89 -20.48 19.88 5.17
N GLU A 90 -19.59 20.75 4.70
CA GLU A 90 -19.48 22.11 5.19
C GLU A 90 -20.68 22.99 4.84
N ARG A 91 -21.19 22.92 3.60
CA ARG A 91 -22.42 23.63 3.21
C ARG A 91 -23.61 23.27 4.09
N LEU A 92 -23.76 21.99 4.45
CA LEU A 92 -24.81 21.58 5.38
C LEU A 92 -24.60 22.18 6.78
N LEU A 93 -23.36 22.27 7.26
CA LEU A 93 -23.05 22.91 8.54
C LEU A 93 -23.39 24.41 8.52
N GLU A 94 -23.05 25.12 7.44
CA GLU A 94 -23.41 26.53 7.24
C GLU A 94 -24.92 26.75 7.16
N ALA A 95 -25.63 25.86 6.46
CA ALA A 95 -27.09 25.88 6.41
C ALA A 95 -27.69 25.70 7.82
N MET A 96 -27.20 24.73 8.60
CA MET A 96 -27.65 24.53 9.99
C MET A 96 -27.42 25.77 10.87
N ASN A 97 -26.26 26.42 10.74
CA ASN A 97 -25.96 27.66 11.47
C ASN A 97 -26.92 28.79 11.06
N SER A 98 -27.13 28.97 9.76
CA SER A 98 -28.05 30.00 9.23
C SER A 98 -29.49 29.78 9.68
N LEU A 99 -29.93 28.52 9.75
CA LEU A 99 -31.27 28.16 10.26
C LEU A 99 -31.41 28.46 11.74
N TYR A 100 -30.40 28.12 12.54
CA TYR A 100 -30.41 28.45 13.96
C TYR A 100 -30.45 29.97 14.18
N GLU A 101 -29.66 30.75 13.45
CA GLU A 101 -29.67 32.21 13.53
C GLU A 101 -31.00 32.83 13.11
N GLY A 102 -31.63 32.29 12.06
CA GLY A 102 -32.91 32.79 11.55
C GLY A 102 -34.14 32.38 12.38
N THR A 103 -34.11 31.20 13.00
CA THR A 103 -35.29 30.61 13.68
C THR A 103 -35.18 30.58 15.21
N GLY A 104 -33.96 30.60 15.75
CA GLY A 104 -33.68 30.35 17.17
C GLY A 104 -33.96 28.91 17.61
N ASP A 105 -34.25 27.98 16.69
CA ASP A 105 -34.58 26.61 17.03
C ASP A 105 -33.33 25.81 17.44
N ALA A 106 -33.23 25.50 18.73
CA ALA A 106 -32.11 24.73 19.27
C ALA A 106 -32.01 23.31 18.71
N SER A 107 -33.07 22.77 18.09
CA SER A 107 -33.08 21.41 17.52
C SER A 107 -32.24 21.27 16.25
N VAL A 108 -31.94 22.38 15.55
CA VAL A 108 -31.10 22.40 14.34
C VAL A 108 -29.70 22.94 14.60
N ARG A 109 -29.42 23.40 15.82
CA ARG A 109 -28.12 23.97 16.19
C ARG A 109 -27.02 22.91 16.11
N PRO A 110 -25.95 23.11 15.31
CA PRO A 110 -24.83 22.18 15.26
C PRO A 110 -24.18 21.97 16.63
N ASN A 111 -23.56 20.82 16.86
CA ASN A 111 -22.81 20.52 18.08
C ASN A 111 -21.40 20.03 17.72
N ALA A 112 -20.58 19.74 18.73
CA ALA A 112 -19.21 19.25 18.54
C ALA A 112 -19.15 18.03 17.59
N TYR A 113 -20.11 17.10 17.70
CA TYR A 113 -20.18 15.93 16.82
C TYR A 113 -20.41 16.32 15.35
N THR A 114 -21.24 17.32 15.08
CA THR A 114 -21.50 17.82 13.71
C THR A 114 -20.22 18.42 13.12
N TYR A 115 -19.55 19.29 13.87
CA TYR A 115 -18.29 19.89 13.44
C TYR A 115 -17.19 18.84 13.26
N ASN A 116 -17.03 17.90 14.19
CA ASN A 116 -16.07 16.80 14.09
C ASN A 116 -16.27 15.98 12.81
N ALA A 117 -17.52 15.73 12.42
CA ALA A 117 -17.82 15.02 11.19
C ALA A 117 -17.41 15.82 9.94
N VAL A 118 -17.57 17.14 9.92
CA VAL A 118 -17.10 18.02 8.83
C VAL A 118 -15.57 18.10 8.80
N ILE A 119 -14.92 18.31 9.94
CA ILE A 119 -13.45 18.36 10.05
C ILE A 119 -12.84 17.04 9.58
N ASN A 120 -13.41 15.90 9.98
CA ASN A 120 -12.97 14.58 9.52
C ASN A 120 -13.23 14.37 8.02
N ALA A 121 -14.31 14.94 7.45
CA ALA A 121 -14.54 14.93 6.00
C ALA A 121 -13.42 15.68 5.27
N TRP A 122 -13.04 16.87 5.75
CA TRP A 122 -11.89 17.62 5.25
C TRP A 122 -10.58 16.85 5.39
N ALA A 123 -10.28 16.30 6.57
CA ALA A 123 -9.06 15.52 6.82
C ALA A 123 -8.91 14.30 5.89
N ARG A 124 -10.03 13.73 5.41
CA ARG A 124 -10.06 12.57 4.49
C ARG A 124 -10.23 12.95 3.02
N SER A 125 -10.41 14.22 2.70
CA SER A 125 -10.70 14.71 1.34
C SER A 125 -9.53 14.55 0.37
N GLY A 126 -8.29 14.51 0.89
CA GLY A 126 -7.06 14.55 0.10
C GLY A 126 -6.74 15.92 -0.51
N GLU A 127 -7.51 16.96 -0.19
CA GLU A 127 -7.25 18.33 -0.67
C GLU A 127 -6.01 18.91 0.02
N ARG A 128 -5.20 19.66 -0.74
CA ARG A 128 -3.98 20.31 -0.22
C ARG A 128 -4.26 21.25 0.96
N ASP A 129 -5.36 22.01 0.87
CA ASP A 129 -5.72 23.04 1.85
C ASP A 129 -6.68 22.53 2.95
N ALA A 130 -6.95 21.22 2.99
CA ALA A 130 -7.87 20.62 3.98
C ALA A 130 -7.50 20.92 5.43
N HIS A 131 -6.20 21.08 5.73
CA HIS A 131 -5.70 21.41 7.05
C HIS A 131 -6.05 22.86 7.46
N LEU A 132 -6.10 23.81 6.50
CA LEU A 132 -6.50 25.19 6.75
C LEU A 132 -7.98 25.24 7.13
N GLU A 133 -8.83 24.51 6.40
CA GLU A 133 -10.26 24.44 6.72
C GLU A 133 -10.51 23.73 8.06
N ALA A 134 -9.75 22.67 8.36
CA ALA A 134 -9.81 22.00 9.65
C ALA A 134 -9.45 22.96 10.81
N GLU A 135 -8.39 23.77 10.67
CA GLU A 135 -8.03 24.79 11.66
C GLU A 135 -9.06 25.91 11.76
N ARG A 136 -9.59 26.39 10.63
CA ARG A 136 -10.64 27.42 10.59
C ARG A 136 -11.89 26.98 11.35
N LEU A 137 -12.31 25.72 11.15
CA LEU A 137 -13.44 25.14 11.86
C LEU A 137 -13.15 24.96 13.35
N LEU A 138 -11.94 24.55 13.74
CA LEU A 138 -11.52 24.49 15.14
C LEU A 138 -11.57 25.87 15.82
N SER A 139 -11.02 26.92 15.17
CA SER A 139 -11.11 28.30 15.67
C SER A 139 -12.55 28.76 15.84
N THR A 140 -13.41 28.45 14.86
CA THR A 140 -14.84 28.77 14.91
C THR A 140 -15.52 28.09 16.09
N MET A 141 -15.23 26.81 16.35
CA MET A 141 -15.77 26.07 17.51
C MET A 141 -15.33 26.70 18.83
N THR A 142 -14.07 27.09 18.96
CA THR A 142 -13.54 27.74 20.17
C THR A 142 -14.22 29.09 20.41
N GLU A 143 -14.33 29.93 19.39
CA GLU A 143 -15.00 31.23 19.48
C GLU A 143 -16.48 31.11 19.87
N LEU A 144 -17.20 30.14 19.30
CA LEU A 144 -18.61 29.90 19.65
C LEU A 144 -18.78 29.34 21.07
N ALA A 145 -17.80 28.57 21.56
CA ALA A 145 -17.80 28.04 22.91
C ALA A 145 -17.47 29.11 23.98
N GLU A 146 -16.56 30.03 23.68
CA GLU A 146 -16.06 31.08 24.58
C GLU A 146 -16.79 32.43 24.45
N GLY A 147 -17.55 32.63 23.36
CA GLY A 147 -18.28 33.87 23.07
C GLY A 147 -19.40 34.20 24.07
N LYS A 148 -19.94 35.43 23.98
CA LYS A 148 -21.02 35.92 24.85
C LYS A 148 -22.26 35.01 24.73
N GLY A 149 -22.52 34.21 25.77
CA GLY A 149 -23.61 33.21 25.79
C GLY A 149 -23.15 31.75 25.74
N GLY A 150 -21.83 31.50 25.63
CA GLY A 150 -21.12 30.25 25.88
C GLY A 150 -21.84 28.97 25.43
N TYR A 151 -21.75 28.62 24.16
CA TYR A 151 -22.38 27.40 23.65
C TYR A 151 -21.54 26.17 23.94
N ARG A 152 -21.59 25.68 25.18
CA ARG A 152 -20.75 24.56 25.64
C ARG A 152 -20.84 23.30 24.79
N ALA A 153 -21.95 23.06 24.08
CA ALA A 153 -22.11 21.86 23.24
C ALA A 153 -21.32 21.89 21.92
N VAL A 154 -20.70 23.01 21.54
CA VAL A 154 -19.76 23.11 20.39
C VAL A 154 -18.30 23.12 20.82
N ARG A 155 -18.02 23.04 22.12
CA ARG A 155 -16.65 23.09 22.64
C ARG A 155 -15.80 21.99 21.98
N PRO A 156 -14.61 22.32 21.48
CA PRO A 156 -13.66 21.32 21.00
C PRO A 156 -13.37 20.26 22.05
N ASP A 157 -13.39 19.00 21.62
CA ASP A 157 -13.08 17.81 22.40
C ASP A 157 -11.90 17.05 21.78
N THR A 158 -11.48 15.94 22.41
CA THR A 158 -10.36 15.12 21.92
C THR A 158 -10.57 14.65 20.49
N VAL A 159 -11.82 14.33 20.09
CA VAL A 159 -12.16 13.94 18.72
C VAL A 159 -11.96 15.09 17.72
N THR A 160 -12.25 16.32 18.14
CA THR A 160 -12.01 17.53 17.35
C THR A 160 -10.53 17.66 17.02
N TYR A 161 -9.67 17.67 18.05
CA TYR A 161 -8.23 17.79 17.88
C TYR A 161 -7.63 16.61 17.09
N ASN A 162 -8.07 15.38 17.35
CA ASN A 162 -7.65 14.20 16.59
C ASN A 162 -7.90 14.35 15.09
N SER A 163 -9.05 14.93 14.73
CA SER A 163 -9.42 15.14 13.32
C SER A 163 -8.55 16.22 12.66
N VAL A 164 -8.26 17.32 13.37
CA VAL A 164 -7.37 18.40 12.87
C VAL A 164 -5.92 17.93 12.75
N ILE A 165 -5.40 17.21 13.75
CA ILE A 165 -4.06 16.62 13.73
C ILE A 165 -3.94 15.65 12.55
N ASN A 166 -4.96 14.82 12.29
CA ASN A 166 -4.96 13.92 11.15
C ASN A 166 -5.04 14.64 9.79
N ALA A 167 -5.66 15.81 9.71
CA ALA A 167 -5.63 16.66 8.51
C ALA A 167 -4.19 17.13 8.21
N HIS A 168 -3.46 17.59 9.23
CA HIS A 168 -2.04 17.95 9.12
C HIS A 168 -1.15 16.75 8.79
N ALA A 169 -1.38 15.59 9.43
CA ALA A 169 -0.65 14.35 9.17
C ALA A 169 -0.74 13.88 7.71
N SER A 170 -1.81 14.27 7.00
CA SER A 170 -2.05 13.92 5.60
C SER A 170 -1.21 14.73 4.61
N ARG A 171 -0.59 15.85 5.04
CA ARG A 171 0.28 16.71 4.19
C ARG A 171 1.59 16.02 3.79
N ARG A 172 2.09 15.11 4.64
CA ARG A 172 3.38 14.39 4.47
C ARG A 172 4.59 15.33 4.34
N ASP A 173 4.52 16.49 4.99
CA ASP A 173 5.62 17.46 5.06
C ASP A 173 5.97 17.81 6.51
N ARG A 174 7.14 18.44 6.68
CA ARG A 174 7.68 18.78 8.00
C ARG A 174 6.79 19.78 8.73
N ASP A 175 6.31 20.81 8.03
CA ASP A 175 5.44 21.84 8.61
C ASP A 175 4.14 21.23 9.18
N GLY A 176 3.53 20.28 8.47
CA GLY A 176 2.35 19.56 8.95
C GLY A 176 2.66 18.69 10.17
N ALA A 177 3.83 18.03 10.21
CA ALA A 177 4.23 17.24 11.38
C ALA A 177 4.53 18.11 12.61
N GLU A 178 5.18 19.25 12.43
CA GLU A 178 5.45 20.22 13.50
C GLU A 178 4.14 20.82 14.05
N ARG A 179 3.19 21.17 13.18
CA ARG A 179 1.86 21.64 13.61
C ARG A 179 1.03 20.57 14.31
N ALA A 180 1.06 19.33 13.82
CA ALA A 180 0.43 18.19 14.49
C ALA A 180 0.95 18.00 15.93
N GLU A 181 2.27 18.16 16.12
CA GLU A 181 2.89 18.08 17.44
C GLU A 181 2.55 19.29 18.34
N GLU A 182 2.49 20.49 17.79
CA GLU A 182 2.08 21.68 18.53
C GLU A 182 0.65 21.58 19.04
N LEU A 183 -0.28 21.10 18.21
CA LEU A 183 -1.67 20.86 18.62
C LEU A 183 -1.76 19.81 19.75
N LEU A 184 -0.97 18.74 19.68
CA LEU A 184 -0.84 17.77 20.78
C LEU A 184 -0.32 18.44 22.08
N ASN A 185 0.65 19.34 21.97
CA ASN A 185 1.19 20.08 23.13
C ASN A 185 0.16 21.04 23.74
N LEU A 186 -0.66 21.69 22.92
CA LEU A 186 -1.72 22.59 23.38
C LEU A 186 -2.77 21.84 24.22
N MET A 187 -3.13 20.62 23.85
CA MET A 187 -4.03 19.76 24.63
C MET A 187 -3.45 19.45 26.02
N GLY A 188 -2.15 19.15 26.11
CA GLY A 188 -1.48 18.87 27.39
C GLY A 188 -1.24 20.10 28.29
N SER A 189 -1.18 21.30 27.71
CA SER A 189 -0.82 22.53 28.44
C SER A 189 -2.03 23.29 29.03
N GLY A 190 -3.25 22.94 28.62
CA GLY A 190 -4.50 23.62 29.04
C GLY A 190 -4.97 23.33 30.48
N GLY A 191 -4.08 22.92 31.38
CA GLY A 191 -4.35 22.55 32.77
C GLY A 191 -4.67 23.73 33.71
N GLY A 192 -5.60 24.60 33.31
CA GLY A 192 -6.23 25.59 34.20
C GLY A 192 -7.52 25.05 34.82
N ASN A 193 -7.78 25.42 36.08
CA ASN A 193 -8.82 24.93 36.99
C ASN A 193 -10.31 25.04 36.53
N ASP A 194 -10.60 25.39 35.28
CA ASP A 194 -11.95 25.60 34.75
C ASP A 194 -12.37 24.46 33.80
N GLY A 195 -12.50 23.24 34.35
CA GLY A 195 -13.29 22.13 33.77
C GLY A 195 -13.13 21.89 32.26
N GLY A 196 -11.91 22.03 31.74
CA GLY A 196 -11.71 22.36 30.34
C GLY A 196 -10.45 21.92 29.63
N SER A 197 -9.60 21.19 30.34
CA SER A 197 -8.43 20.58 29.75
C SER A 197 -8.89 19.41 28.86
N VAL A 198 -8.75 19.57 27.54
CA VAL A 198 -8.93 18.47 26.60
C VAL A 198 -7.67 17.61 26.66
N LYS A 199 -7.79 16.40 27.20
CA LYS A 199 -6.65 15.50 27.36
C LYS A 199 -6.36 14.77 26.04
N PRO A 200 -5.08 14.61 25.67
CA PRO A 200 -4.71 13.73 24.57
C PRO A 200 -4.92 12.27 24.97
N ASP A 201 -5.22 11.43 23.98
CA ASP A 201 -5.38 9.98 24.07
C ASP A 201 -4.41 9.27 23.09
N ALA A 202 -4.45 7.94 23.07
CA ALA A 202 -3.66 7.14 22.15
C ALA A 202 -3.91 7.45 20.66
N ILE A 203 -5.12 7.90 20.30
CA ILE A 203 -5.46 8.32 18.95
C ILE A 203 -4.74 9.65 18.62
N THR A 204 -4.68 10.57 19.58
CA THR A 204 -4.00 11.87 19.45
C THR A 204 -2.51 11.68 19.20
N TYR A 205 -1.85 10.90 20.06
CA TYR A 205 -0.44 10.57 19.91
C TYR A 205 -0.18 9.79 18.63
N GLY A 206 -1.01 8.80 18.30
CA GLY A 206 -0.91 8.03 17.06
C GLY A 206 -0.99 8.89 15.81
N ALA A 207 -1.86 9.90 15.79
CA ALA A 207 -1.97 10.84 14.66
C ALA A 207 -0.72 11.73 14.52
N ALA A 208 -0.16 12.23 15.62
CA ALA A 208 1.07 13.04 15.61
C ALA A 208 2.31 12.20 15.22
N VAL A 209 2.44 10.99 15.76
CA VAL A 209 3.50 10.03 15.38
C VAL A 209 3.39 9.70 13.89
N LYS A 210 2.18 9.45 13.39
CA LYS A 210 1.93 9.20 11.97
C LYS A 210 2.31 10.40 11.10
N ALA A 211 2.07 11.63 11.56
CA ALA A 211 2.48 12.84 10.85
C ALA A 211 3.99 12.85 10.61
N TRP A 212 4.79 12.61 11.66
CA TRP A 212 6.23 12.48 11.56
C TRP A 212 6.66 11.26 10.71
N ALA A 213 6.03 10.10 10.87
CA ALA A 213 6.32 8.90 10.08
C ALA A 213 6.08 9.11 8.57
N ASN A 214 5.14 9.98 8.20
CA ASN A 214 4.84 10.30 6.81
C ASN A 214 5.87 11.23 6.14
N VAL A 215 6.61 12.04 6.92
CA VAL A 215 7.67 12.92 6.40
C VAL A 215 8.85 12.08 5.90
N GLY A 216 9.22 11.03 6.65
CA GLY A 216 10.38 10.20 6.37
C GLY A 216 11.71 10.88 6.73
N GLY A 217 12.78 10.08 6.72
CA GLY A 217 14.11 10.52 7.14
C GLY A 217 14.38 10.29 8.63
N HIS A 218 15.66 10.40 9.02
CA HIS A 218 16.13 10.07 10.36
C HIS A 218 15.57 11.00 11.44
N ASP A 219 15.61 12.32 11.22
CA ASP A 219 15.10 13.31 12.18
C ASP A 219 13.61 13.11 12.47
N ALA A 220 12.82 12.84 11.42
CA ALA A 220 11.39 12.61 11.57
C ALA A 220 11.10 11.33 12.36
N ALA A 221 11.86 10.25 12.13
CA ALA A 221 11.75 9.02 12.91
C ALA A 221 12.15 9.21 14.38
N GLU A 222 13.17 10.03 14.66
CA GLU A 222 13.57 10.41 16.02
C GLU A 222 12.47 11.20 16.75
N ARG A 223 11.81 12.13 16.06
CA ARG A 223 10.64 12.84 16.60
C ARG A 223 9.47 11.90 16.88
N ALA A 224 9.17 10.99 15.95
CA ALA A 224 8.11 9.98 16.14
C ALA A 224 8.40 9.10 17.38
N GLN A 225 9.65 8.67 17.56
CA GLN A 225 10.07 7.91 18.74
C GLN A 225 9.96 8.74 20.03
N THR A 226 10.39 10.00 20.01
CA THR A 226 10.29 10.90 21.17
C THR A 226 8.84 11.06 21.65
N LEU A 227 7.88 11.11 20.72
CA LEU A 227 6.46 11.17 21.05
C LEU A 227 5.93 9.88 21.67
N LEU A 228 6.38 8.72 21.20
CA LEU A 228 6.07 7.43 21.81
C LEU A 228 6.64 7.33 23.23
N ASP A 229 7.91 7.67 23.41
CA ASP A 229 8.57 7.63 24.73
C ASP A 229 7.87 8.59 25.72
N ARG A 230 7.42 9.76 25.24
CA ARG A 230 6.61 10.67 26.04
C ARG A 230 5.24 10.10 26.39
N MET A 231 4.55 9.46 25.44
CA MET A 231 3.26 8.83 25.68
C MET A 231 3.36 7.77 26.78
N GLU A 232 4.39 6.93 26.73
CA GLU A 232 4.67 5.92 27.77
C GLU A 232 4.99 6.56 29.11
N ALA A 233 5.82 7.61 29.14
CA ALA A 233 6.15 8.31 30.37
C ALA A 233 4.90 8.90 31.04
N VAL A 234 4.03 9.57 30.28
CA VAL A 234 2.79 10.14 30.82
C VAL A 234 1.83 9.03 31.27
N HIS A 235 1.70 7.93 30.53
CA HIS A 235 0.89 6.78 30.95
C HIS A 235 1.40 6.19 32.27
N LEU A 236 2.72 6.01 32.43
CA LEU A 236 3.33 5.49 33.65
C LEU A 236 3.17 6.45 34.85
N GLU A 237 3.25 7.76 34.62
CA GLU A 237 3.08 8.78 35.66
C GLU A 237 1.62 8.93 36.11
N THR A 238 0.67 8.89 35.17
CA THR A 238 -0.74 9.16 35.43
C THR A 238 -1.57 7.91 35.70
N GLY A 239 -1.13 6.75 35.24
CA GLY A 239 -1.92 5.51 35.22
C GLY A 239 -3.13 5.57 34.31
N ASP A 240 -3.16 6.50 33.35
CA ASP A 240 -4.30 6.70 32.45
C ASP A 240 -4.24 5.70 31.29
N ASP A 241 -5.14 4.72 31.28
CA ASP A 241 -5.20 3.68 30.24
C ASP A 241 -5.51 4.26 28.85
N ASP A 242 -6.14 5.44 28.75
CA ASP A 242 -6.39 6.10 27.46
C ASP A 242 -5.09 6.56 26.77
N LEU A 243 -3.99 6.64 27.52
CA LEU A 243 -2.64 6.97 27.04
C LEU A 243 -1.75 5.74 26.86
N ARG A 244 -2.28 4.53 27.03
CA ARG A 244 -1.50 3.30 26.83
C ARG A 244 -1.17 3.12 25.34
N PRO A 245 0.11 3.01 24.95
CA PRO A 245 0.45 2.82 23.54
C PRO A 245 -0.04 1.46 23.04
N ASN A 246 -0.64 1.44 21.86
CA ASN A 246 -1.09 0.22 21.20
C ASN A 246 -0.22 -0.08 19.97
N SER A 247 -0.49 -1.21 19.31
CA SER A 247 0.26 -1.66 18.14
C SER A 247 0.29 -0.61 17.02
N VAL A 248 -0.76 0.22 16.87
CA VAL A 248 -0.82 1.27 15.85
C VAL A 248 0.27 2.32 16.06
N VAL A 249 0.48 2.77 17.31
CA VAL A 249 1.49 3.79 17.63
C VAL A 249 2.91 3.22 17.45
N TYR A 250 3.17 2.03 17.99
CA TYR A 250 4.47 1.37 17.81
C TYR A 250 4.78 1.08 16.33
N ASN A 251 3.80 0.54 15.59
CA ASN A 251 3.94 0.27 14.15
C ASN A 251 4.23 1.55 13.35
N ALA A 252 3.67 2.70 13.75
CA ALA A 252 3.97 3.97 13.11
C ALA A 252 5.43 4.41 13.34
N VAL A 253 5.96 4.28 14.56
CA VAL A 253 7.38 4.56 14.86
C VAL A 253 8.30 3.56 14.16
N LEU A 254 7.98 2.27 14.20
CA LEU A 254 8.73 1.20 13.54
C LEU A 254 8.80 1.44 12.02
N ASN A 255 7.68 1.78 11.38
CA ASN A 255 7.63 2.12 9.96
C ASN A 255 8.40 3.40 9.62
N ALA A 256 8.43 4.40 10.53
CA ALA A 256 9.25 5.59 10.36
C ALA A 256 10.74 5.24 10.33
N TRP A 257 11.20 4.42 11.27
CA TRP A 257 12.58 3.92 11.32
C TRP A 257 12.93 3.01 10.14
N ALA A 258 12.03 2.10 9.76
CA ALA A 258 12.20 1.22 8.60
C ALA A 258 12.45 2.01 7.30
N LYS A 259 11.84 3.19 7.17
CA LYS A 259 11.98 4.08 6.01
C LYS A 259 13.16 5.05 6.10
N SER A 260 13.86 5.16 7.24
CA SER A 260 14.91 6.16 7.44
C SER A 260 16.30 5.72 6.97
N GLY A 261 16.42 4.56 6.30
CA GLY A 261 17.68 4.05 5.73
C GLY A 261 18.54 3.23 6.70
N LYS A 262 19.85 3.07 6.40
CA LYS A 262 20.73 2.09 7.06
C LYS A 262 20.76 2.17 8.60
N GLY A 263 20.81 3.36 9.19
CA GLY A 263 20.79 3.53 10.66
C GLY A 263 19.40 3.41 11.31
N GLY A 264 18.35 3.34 10.50
CA GLY A 264 16.98 3.18 10.98
C GLY A 264 16.60 1.75 11.31
N LEU A 265 17.18 0.77 10.60
CA LEU A 265 16.83 -0.64 10.76
C LEU A 265 17.08 -1.14 12.19
N GLU A 266 18.22 -0.79 12.80
CA GLU A 266 18.56 -1.16 14.18
C GLU A 266 17.56 -0.58 15.19
N LYS A 267 17.10 0.64 14.96
CA LYS A 267 16.09 1.29 15.80
C LYS A 267 14.70 0.70 15.58
N ALA A 268 14.35 0.31 14.34
CA ALA A 268 13.13 -0.42 14.05
C ALA A 268 13.11 -1.79 14.76
N GLU A 269 14.23 -2.52 14.75
CA GLU A 269 14.40 -3.77 15.52
C GLU A 269 14.27 -3.53 17.03
N PHE A 270 14.81 -2.43 17.55
CA PHE A 270 14.66 -2.07 18.96
C PHE A 270 13.18 -1.88 19.33
N ILE A 271 12.39 -1.24 18.48
CA ILE A 271 10.94 -1.08 18.69
C ILE A 271 10.23 -2.44 18.65
N LEU A 272 10.53 -3.32 17.69
CA LEU A 272 9.96 -4.67 17.65
C LEU A 272 10.27 -5.45 18.95
N LYS A 273 11.54 -5.50 19.35
CA LYS A 273 11.96 -6.17 20.61
C LYS A 273 11.30 -5.57 21.84
N ARG A 274 11.00 -4.27 21.82
CA ARG A 274 10.24 -3.61 22.90
C ARG A 274 8.80 -4.10 22.94
N MET A 275 8.12 -4.20 21.81
CA MET A 275 6.76 -4.76 21.71
C MET A 275 6.71 -6.23 22.15
N GLU A 276 7.69 -7.05 21.75
CA GLU A 276 7.81 -8.46 22.15
C GLU A 276 7.97 -8.62 23.67
N ARG A 277 8.83 -7.81 24.31
CA ARG A 277 8.97 -7.82 25.77
C ARG A 277 7.69 -7.45 26.50
N LEU A 278 6.93 -6.48 25.96
CA LEU A 278 5.65 -6.07 26.55
C LEU A 278 4.60 -7.17 26.47
N ARG A 279 4.56 -7.89 25.33
CA ARG A 279 3.73 -9.09 25.14
C ARG A 279 4.13 -10.21 26.10
N ASP A 280 5.41 -10.58 26.10
CA ASP A 280 5.91 -11.74 26.87
C ASP A 280 5.80 -11.52 28.39
N ALA A 281 5.88 -10.27 28.84
CA ALA A 281 5.63 -9.89 30.24
C ALA A 281 4.13 -9.82 30.60
N GLY A 282 3.22 -9.95 29.63
CA GLY A 282 1.78 -9.69 29.82
C GLY A 282 1.49 -8.25 30.26
N ALA A 283 2.40 -7.32 29.97
CA ALA A 283 2.35 -5.95 30.44
C ALA A 283 1.53 -5.04 29.52
N ASN A 284 1.40 -5.39 28.23
CA ASN A 284 0.56 -4.66 27.27
C ASN A 284 0.15 -5.52 26.06
N ASP A 285 -0.98 -6.22 26.20
CA ASP A 285 -1.53 -7.05 25.13
C ASP A 285 -1.89 -6.24 23.87
N GLU A 286 -2.34 -4.98 24.03
CA GLU A 286 -2.70 -4.10 22.91
C GLU A 286 -1.48 -3.63 22.09
N ALA A 287 -0.28 -3.73 22.65
CA ALA A 287 0.99 -3.45 21.98
C ALA A 287 1.65 -4.69 21.36
N SER A 288 0.97 -5.84 21.37
CA SER A 288 1.54 -7.07 20.80
C SER A 288 1.89 -6.89 19.32
N PRO A 289 3.08 -7.36 18.88
CA PRO A 289 3.43 -7.40 17.46
C PRO A 289 2.38 -8.16 16.65
N ASP A 290 1.89 -7.53 15.59
CA ASP A 290 0.91 -8.11 14.68
C ASP A 290 1.55 -8.47 13.33
N ALA A 291 0.75 -9.00 12.41
CA ALA A 291 1.26 -9.37 11.09
C ALA A 291 1.87 -8.19 10.33
N PHE A 292 1.37 -6.97 10.56
CA PHE A 292 1.90 -5.75 9.96
C PHE A 292 3.27 -5.38 10.54
N THR A 293 3.48 -5.58 11.85
CA THR A 293 4.77 -5.38 12.52
C THR A 293 5.88 -6.23 11.87
N TYR A 294 5.66 -7.55 11.78
CA TYR A 294 6.64 -8.47 11.18
C TYR A 294 6.82 -8.23 9.68
N SER A 295 5.73 -7.98 8.93
CA SER A 295 5.85 -7.70 7.49
C SER A 295 6.67 -6.45 7.22
N THR A 296 6.51 -5.40 8.03
CA THR A 296 7.26 -4.14 7.87
C THR A 296 8.75 -4.36 8.13
N MET A 297 9.10 -5.15 9.16
CA MET A 297 10.50 -5.46 9.47
C MET A 297 11.16 -6.33 8.40
N ILE A 298 10.48 -7.37 7.93
CA ILE A 298 11.00 -8.28 6.90
C ILE A 298 11.14 -7.54 5.56
N ASP A 299 10.18 -6.70 5.18
CA ASP A 299 10.27 -5.85 3.99
C ASP A 299 11.46 -4.87 4.09
N ALA A 300 11.66 -4.23 5.25
CA ALA A 300 12.78 -3.33 5.50
C ALA A 300 14.13 -4.06 5.40
N LEU A 301 14.23 -5.28 5.95
CA LEU A 301 15.41 -6.14 5.84
C LEU A 301 15.68 -6.53 4.38
N SER A 302 14.64 -6.89 3.62
CA SER A 302 14.75 -7.29 2.21
C SER A 302 15.24 -6.16 1.29
N LYS A 303 14.97 -4.90 1.67
CA LYS A 303 15.41 -3.70 0.96
C LYS A 303 16.74 -3.16 1.49
N SER A 304 17.21 -3.67 2.61
CA SER A 304 18.50 -3.30 3.17
C SER A 304 19.63 -3.90 2.33
N ASN A 305 20.76 -3.22 2.25
CA ASN A 305 21.98 -3.74 1.62
C ASN A 305 22.86 -4.48 2.64
N GLY A 306 22.22 -5.22 3.56
CA GLY A 306 22.87 -5.91 4.68
C GLY A 306 23.41 -7.31 4.35
N GLY A 307 23.26 -7.77 3.09
CA GLY A 307 23.80 -9.05 2.65
C GLY A 307 23.17 -10.25 3.36
N GLU A 308 23.99 -11.26 3.67
CA GLU A 308 23.56 -12.50 4.35
C GLU A 308 22.91 -12.24 5.72
N GLU A 309 23.49 -11.35 6.53
CA GLU A 309 22.98 -11.08 7.88
C GLU A 309 21.54 -10.54 7.86
N ALA A 310 21.22 -9.66 6.91
CA ALA A 310 19.85 -9.16 6.76
C ALA A 310 18.87 -10.26 6.33
N ALA A 311 19.30 -11.18 5.48
CA ALA A 311 18.48 -12.31 5.03
C ALA A 311 18.25 -13.34 6.14
N GLU A 312 19.27 -13.65 6.94
CA GLU A 312 19.15 -14.52 8.12
C GLU A 312 18.19 -13.94 9.16
N ARG A 313 18.27 -12.63 9.41
CA ARG A 313 17.32 -11.94 10.30
C ARG A 313 15.90 -11.95 9.74
N ALA A 314 15.73 -11.72 8.43
CA ALA A 314 14.42 -11.76 7.79
C ALA A 314 13.77 -13.15 7.90
N GLN A 315 14.56 -14.21 7.69
CA GLN A 315 14.11 -15.58 7.89
C GLN A 315 13.80 -15.87 9.36
N SER A 316 14.64 -15.43 10.29
CA SER A 316 14.41 -15.64 11.73
C SER A 316 13.08 -15.02 12.20
N LEU A 317 12.74 -13.82 11.71
CA LEU A 317 11.46 -13.17 12.01
C LEU A 317 10.26 -13.92 11.40
N LEU A 318 10.40 -14.47 10.20
CA LEU A 318 9.37 -15.32 9.58
C LEU A 318 9.16 -16.61 10.39
N GLU A 319 10.24 -17.24 10.84
CA GLU A 319 10.19 -18.45 11.67
C GLU A 319 9.55 -18.18 13.04
N GLU A 320 9.82 -17.03 13.64
CA GLU A 320 9.14 -16.60 14.86
C GLU A 320 7.64 -16.41 14.63
N MET A 321 7.25 -15.77 13.52
CA MET A 321 5.85 -15.59 13.14
C MET A 321 5.12 -16.93 12.98
N GLU A 322 5.75 -17.92 12.33
CA GLU A 322 5.23 -19.28 12.21
C GLU A 322 5.11 -19.98 13.56
N ARG A 323 6.11 -19.84 14.43
CA ARG A 323 6.09 -20.41 15.78
C ARG A 323 4.90 -19.85 16.57
N LEU A 324 4.73 -18.53 16.59
CA LEU A 324 3.61 -17.86 17.26
C LEU A 324 2.26 -18.28 16.69
N ALA A 325 2.15 -18.44 15.38
CA ALA A 325 0.95 -18.95 14.73
C ALA A 325 0.62 -20.39 15.16
N SER A 326 1.63 -21.27 15.23
CA SER A 326 1.46 -22.68 15.61
C SER A 326 1.12 -22.88 17.09
N GLU A 327 1.73 -22.14 18.01
CA GLU A 327 1.50 -22.23 19.47
C GLU A 327 0.09 -21.84 19.87
N SER A 328 -0.55 -20.99 19.06
CA SER A 328 -1.86 -20.46 19.38
C SER A 328 -3.02 -21.43 19.25
N GLY A 329 -2.87 -22.51 18.44
CA GLY A 329 -3.88 -23.53 18.20
C GLY A 329 -5.26 -23.04 17.70
N LYS A 330 -5.46 -21.73 17.52
CA LYS A 330 -6.74 -21.08 17.22
C LYS A 330 -6.80 -20.73 15.74
N SER A 331 -7.64 -21.43 14.98
CA SER A 331 -8.18 -20.96 13.70
C SER A 331 -9.09 -19.76 13.97
N GLY A 332 -8.50 -18.57 14.05
CA GLY A 332 -9.22 -17.32 14.25
C GLY A 332 -9.59 -16.71 12.91
N ASP A 333 -10.88 -16.44 12.72
CA ASP A 333 -11.44 -15.76 11.56
C ASP A 333 -11.03 -14.27 11.54
N GLY A 334 -9.78 -13.96 11.16
CA GLY A 334 -9.28 -12.67 10.60
C GLY A 334 -9.57 -11.32 11.30
N TYR A 335 -10.34 -11.27 12.38
CA TYR A 335 -10.90 -10.05 12.98
C TYR A 335 -10.56 -9.86 14.46
N ASP A 336 -9.87 -10.83 15.07
CA ASP A 336 -9.38 -10.73 16.44
C ASP A 336 -7.99 -10.10 16.46
N ARG A 337 -7.87 -8.87 16.98
CA ARG A 337 -6.58 -8.17 17.13
C ARG A 337 -5.65 -8.82 18.17
N SER A 338 -6.16 -9.77 18.95
CA SER A 338 -5.37 -10.61 19.85
C SER A 338 -4.92 -11.94 19.21
N ALA A 339 -5.29 -12.19 17.95
CA ALA A 339 -4.81 -13.35 17.22
C ALA A 339 -3.30 -13.21 16.97
N PRO A 340 -2.55 -14.32 17.05
CA PRO A 340 -1.12 -14.28 16.80
C PRO A 340 -0.86 -13.91 15.34
N PRO A 341 0.31 -13.30 15.07
CA PRO A 341 0.70 -12.95 13.73
C PRO A 341 0.83 -14.23 12.90
N ARG A 342 0.13 -14.29 11.76
CA ARG A 342 0.19 -15.41 10.81
C ARG A 342 0.93 -14.99 9.54
N PRO A 343 1.90 -15.78 9.06
CA PRO A 343 2.58 -15.47 7.81
C PRO A 343 1.59 -15.51 6.65
N ASN A 344 1.87 -14.72 5.63
CA ASN A 344 1.14 -14.67 4.38
C ASN A 344 2.15 -14.58 3.21
N ALA A 345 1.66 -14.60 1.97
CA ALA A 345 2.49 -14.53 0.78
C ALA A 345 3.39 -13.29 0.74
N VAL A 346 2.92 -12.14 1.25
CA VAL A 346 3.73 -10.91 1.31
C VAL A 346 4.97 -11.10 2.18
N VAL A 347 4.81 -11.75 3.34
CA VAL A 347 5.93 -11.98 4.27
C VAL A 347 6.92 -13.00 3.71
N TYR A 348 6.44 -14.11 3.12
CA TYR A 348 7.31 -15.08 2.46
C TYR A 348 8.06 -14.47 1.28
N ASN A 349 7.37 -13.73 0.41
CA ASN A 349 7.98 -13.07 -0.74
C ASN A 349 9.07 -12.08 -0.31
N ALA A 350 8.84 -11.32 0.78
CA ALA A 350 9.85 -10.42 1.32
C ALA A 350 11.09 -11.16 1.88
N ALA A 351 10.90 -12.29 2.58
CA ALA A 351 12.01 -13.12 3.07
C ALA A 351 12.79 -13.79 1.93
N ILE A 352 12.12 -14.31 0.91
CA ILE A 352 12.74 -14.88 -0.30
C ILE A 352 13.50 -13.78 -1.05
N HIS A 353 12.92 -12.59 -1.20
CA HIS A 353 13.59 -11.45 -1.83
C HIS A 353 14.82 -10.98 -1.04
N ALA A 354 14.81 -11.06 0.29
CA ALA A 354 15.99 -10.80 1.12
C ALA A 354 17.13 -11.77 0.80
N TRP A 355 16.84 -13.07 0.71
CA TRP A 355 17.83 -14.07 0.30
C TRP A 355 18.31 -13.87 -1.13
N ALA A 356 17.41 -13.64 -2.09
CA ALA A 356 17.76 -13.42 -3.49
C ALA A 356 18.74 -12.23 -3.70
N ARG A 357 18.69 -11.22 -2.83
CA ARG A 357 19.57 -10.03 -2.88
C ARG A 357 20.79 -10.10 -1.95
N SER A 358 20.86 -11.11 -1.08
CA SER A 358 21.92 -11.25 -0.09
C SER A 358 23.31 -11.46 -0.71
N GLY A 359 23.36 -12.07 -1.90
CA GLY A 359 24.62 -12.54 -2.51
C GLY A 359 25.31 -13.65 -1.71
N ALA A 360 24.63 -14.21 -0.70
CA ALA A 360 25.17 -15.29 0.12
C ALA A 360 25.32 -16.58 -0.71
N PRO A 361 26.36 -17.39 -0.45
CA PRO A 361 26.44 -18.72 -1.04
C PRO A 361 25.25 -19.57 -0.58
N GLY A 362 24.65 -20.34 -1.49
CA GLY A 362 23.47 -21.14 -1.17
C GLY A 362 22.17 -20.34 -1.00
N ALA A 363 22.16 -19.05 -1.37
CA ALA A 363 20.96 -18.21 -1.27
C ALA A 363 19.81 -18.75 -2.13
N ALA A 364 20.13 -19.35 -3.28
CA ALA A 364 19.14 -19.89 -4.20
C ALA A 364 18.43 -21.12 -3.59
N GLU A 365 19.17 -22.05 -2.98
CA GLU A 365 18.62 -23.20 -2.26
C GLU A 365 17.80 -22.80 -1.04
N ARG A 366 18.18 -21.72 -0.35
CA ARG A 366 17.38 -21.15 0.74
C ARG A 366 16.07 -20.54 0.20
N CYS A 367 16.10 -19.85 -0.93
CA CYS A 367 14.89 -19.36 -1.62
C CYS A 367 13.95 -20.52 -2.01
N GLU A 368 14.48 -21.59 -2.62
CA GLU A 368 13.70 -22.80 -2.91
C GLU A 368 13.12 -23.43 -1.65
N SER A 369 13.91 -23.53 -0.57
CA SER A 369 13.47 -24.12 0.70
C SER A 369 12.29 -23.35 1.31
N LEU A 370 12.32 -22.01 1.23
CA LEU A 370 11.21 -21.17 1.67
C LEU A 370 9.96 -21.32 0.77
N LEU A 371 10.14 -21.46 -0.54
CA LEU A 371 9.03 -21.77 -1.46
C LEU A 371 8.39 -23.14 -1.12
N TYR A 372 9.18 -24.18 -0.84
CA TYR A 372 8.65 -25.47 -0.42
C TYR A 372 7.92 -25.39 0.91
N ARG A 373 8.48 -24.66 1.89
CA ARG A 373 7.83 -24.41 3.19
C ARG A 373 6.48 -23.71 3.02
N MET A 374 6.42 -22.71 2.16
CA MET A 374 5.18 -21.99 1.82
C MET A 374 4.13 -22.91 1.18
N LYS A 375 4.53 -23.77 0.25
CA LYS A 375 3.65 -24.79 -0.37
C LYS A 375 3.14 -25.81 0.64
N ASP A 376 4.01 -26.29 1.52
CA ASP A 376 3.64 -27.24 2.56
C ASP A 376 2.67 -26.61 3.56
N LEU A 377 2.89 -25.34 3.93
CA LEU A 377 1.96 -24.62 4.79
C LEU A 377 0.59 -24.47 4.11
N HIS A 378 0.53 -23.99 2.87
CA HIS A 378 -0.72 -23.88 2.10
C HIS A 378 -1.45 -25.23 2.00
N ARG A 379 -0.72 -26.31 1.71
CA ARG A 379 -1.30 -27.66 1.59
C ARG A 379 -1.83 -28.20 2.92
N THR A 380 -1.16 -27.91 4.04
CA THR A 380 -1.52 -28.43 5.36
C THR A 380 -2.61 -27.61 6.05
N THR A 381 -2.62 -26.30 5.87
CA THR A 381 -3.61 -25.40 6.48
C THR A 381 -4.81 -25.14 5.57
N GLY A 382 -4.66 -25.30 4.25
CA GLY A 382 -5.66 -24.88 3.27
C GLY A 382 -5.83 -23.35 3.20
N ASP A 383 -4.88 -22.59 3.75
CA ASP A 383 -4.95 -21.13 3.81
C ASP A 383 -4.44 -20.52 2.49
N ASP A 384 -5.35 -19.91 1.72
CA ASP A 384 -5.01 -19.24 0.47
C ASP A 384 -4.11 -18.01 0.68
N SER A 385 -4.03 -17.45 1.89
CA SER A 385 -3.19 -16.28 2.18
C SER A 385 -1.70 -16.58 2.13
N VAL A 386 -1.30 -17.86 2.23
CA VAL A 386 0.08 -18.34 2.11
C VAL A 386 0.34 -19.08 0.80
N ARG A 387 -0.58 -19.02 -0.17
CA ARG A 387 -0.40 -19.66 -1.47
C ARG A 387 0.71 -18.95 -2.28
N PRO A 388 1.71 -19.68 -2.80
CA PRO A 388 2.73 -19.09 -3.68
C PRO A 388 2.10 -18.50 -4.93
N ASP A 389 2.60 -17.34 -5.35
CA ASP A 389 2.16 -16.67 -6.56
C ASP A 389 3.31 -16.55 -7.57
N VAL A 390 3.00 -16.00 -8.75
CA VAL A 390 4.01 -15.73 -9.79
C VAL A 390 5.20 -14.91 -9.26
N VAL A 391 4.99 -14.02 -8.29
CA VAL A 391 6.06 -13.22 -7.68
C VAL A 391 6.98 -14.10 -6.83
N THR A 392 6.43 -15.04 -6.06
CA THR A 392 7.22 -16.02 -5.30
C THR A 392 8.15 -16.79 -6.22
N TYR A 393 7.61 -17.37 -7.29
CA TYR A 393 8.38 -18.17 -8.24
C TYR A 393 9.42 -17.34 -9.01
N ASN A 394 9.04 -16.16 -9.51
CA ASN A 394 9.96 -15.27 -10.22
C ASN A 394 11.13 -14.82 -9.34
N THR A 395 10.91 -14.63 -8.05
CA THR A 395 11.98 -14.27 -7.10
C THR A 395 12.96 -15.43 -6.89
N VAL A 396 12.47 -16.68 -6.81
CA VAL A 396 13.33 -17.87 -6.73
C VAL A 396 14.11 -18.08 -8.02
N LEU A 397 13.48 -17.92 -9.19
CA LEU A 397 14.13 -17.98 -10.50
C LEU A 397 15.26 -16.93 -10.61
N ASP A 398 15.00 -15.70 -10.20
CA ASP A 398 16.00 -14.62 -10.18
C ASP A 398 17.17 -14.94 -9.23
N ALA A 399 16.91 -15.57 -8.08
CA ALA A 399 17.96 -16.01 -7.16
C ALA A 399 18.89 -17.06 -7.80
N HIS A 400 18.33 -18.08 -8.47
CA HIS A 400 19.12 -19.09 -9.20
C HIS A 400 19.86 -18.47 -10.38
N ALA A 401 19.21 -17.60 -11.15
CA ALA A 401 19.85 -16.93 -12.30
C ALA A 401 21.06 -16.08 -11.88
N LYS A 402 21.07 -15.54 -10.65
CA LYS A 402 22.16 -14.74 -10.09
C LYS A 402 23.23 -15.57 -9.35
N SER A 403 22.91 -16.77 -8.87
CA SER A 403 23.85 -17.55 -8.04
C SER A 403 25.07 -18.04 -8.82
N ARG A 404 24.93 -18.24 -10.14
CA ARG A 404 25.98 -18.78 -11.04
C ARG A 404 26.55 -20.11 -10.57
N GLU A 405 25.81 -20.83 -9.74
CA GLU A 405 26.18 -22.16 -9.29
C GLU A 405 26.01 -23.16 -10.43
N TYR A 406 26.80 -24.24 -10.40
CA TYR A 406 26.68 -25.31 -11.38
C TYR A 406 25.28 -25.94 -11.29
N GLY A 407 24.58 -26.03 -12.42
CA GLY A 407 23.21 -26.55 -12.46
C GLY A 407 22.11 -25.51 -12.22
N SER A 408 22.45 -24.24 -11.95
CA SER A 408 21.47 -23.17 -11.71
C SER A 408 20.52 -22.94 -12.90
N ALA A 409 21.04 -23.00 -14.13
CA ALA A 409 20.22 -22.86 -15.33
C ALA A 409 19.25 -24.03 -15.53
N GLU A 410 19.68 -25.26 -15.27
CA GLU A 410 18.82 -26.44 -15.26
C GLU A 410 17.72 -26.34 -14.19
N ARG A 411 18.06 -25.83 -13.00
CA ARG A 411 17.10 -25.58 -11.92
C ARG A 411 16.07 -24.53 -12.30
N CYS A 412 16.48 -23.41 -12.90
CA CYS A 412 15.53 -22.41 -13.40
C CYS A 412 14.52 -23.01 -14.38
N GLU A 413 14.97 -23.86 -15.30
CA GLU A 413 14.09 -24.50 -16.27
C GLU A 413 13.16 -25.55 -15.63
N GLU A 414 13.62 -26.26 -14.60
CA GLU A 414 12.78 -27.17 -13.82
C GLU A 414 11.67 -26.42 -13.07
N ILE A 415 12.01 -25.29 -12.42
CA ILE A 415 11.05 -24.43 -11.74
C ILE A 415 10.02 -23.86 -12.73
N LEU A 416 10.47 -23.39 -13.89
CA LEU A 416 9.59 -22.86 -14.94
C LEU A 416 8.61 -23.92 -15.45
N ARG A 417 9.08 -25.14 -15.75
CA ARG A 417 8.20 -26.26 -16.11
C ARG A 417 7.20 -26.57 -15.00
N ARG A 418 7.64 -26.50 -13.74
CA ARG A 418 6.74 -26.73 -12.60
C ARG A 418 5.65 -25.66 -12.50
N MET A 419 5.92 -24.41 -12.86
CA MET A 419 4.91 -23.36 -12.95
C MET A 419 3.92 -23.64 -14.10
N GLU A 420 4.41 -24.06 -15.27
CA GLU A 420 3.55 -24.47 -16.40
C GLU A 420 2.62 -25.63 -16.00
N ASP A 421 3.16 -26.68 -15.36
CA ASP A 421 2.37 -27.83 -14.89
C ASP A 421 1.26 -27.39 -13.92
N LEU A 422 1.59 -26.53 -12.95
CA LEU A 422 0.60 -26.04 -11.98
C LEU A 422 -0.48 -25.19 -12.64
N TYR A 423 -0.12 -24.37 -13.63
CA TYR A 423 -1.07 -23.60 -14.41
C TYR A 423 -2.01 -24.51 -15.21
N LEU A 424 -1.48 -25.55 -15.84
CA LEU A 424 -2.26 -26.56 -16.55
C LEU A 424 -3.17 -27.37 -15.63
N ASP A 425 -2.76 -27.59 -14.38
CA ASP A 425 -3.56 -28.20 -13.31
C ASP A 425 -4.66 -27.26 -12.76
N GLY A 426 -4.71 -26.01 -13.23
CA GLY A 426 -5.76 -25.02 -12.90
C GLY A 426 -5.33 -23.91 -11.94
N ASP A 427 -4.05 -23.82 -11.58
CA ASP A 427 -3.52 -22.72 -10.77
C ASP A 427 -3.21 -21.48 -11.63
N VAL A 428 -4.21 -20.62 -11.80
CA VAL A 428 -4.06 -19.36 -12.55
C VAL A 428 -3.09 -18.39 -11.86
N GLY A 429 -2.85 -18.52 -10.55
CA GLY A 429 -2.01 -17.60 -9.76
C GLY A 429 -0.50 -17.76 -9.99
N VAL A 430 -0.09 -18.89 -10.60
CA VAL A 430 1.32 -19.21 -10.87
C VAL A 430 1.63 -19.27 -12.37
N LYS A 431 0.74 -18.74 -13.22
CA LYS A 431 0.94 -18.68 -14.66
C LYS A 431 2.28 -18.02 -14.98
N PRO A 432 3.21 -18.70 -15.69
CA PRO A 432 4.45 -18.09 -16.13
C PRO A 432 4.20 -16.85 -16.99
N ASP A 433 5.01 -15.82 -16.79
CA ASP A 433 5.02 -14.60 -17.59
C ASP A 433 6.37 -14.40 -18.27
N ALA A 434 6.51 -13.33 -19.06
CA ALA A 434 7.78 -12.99 -19.69
C ALA A 434 8.94 -12.86 -18.68
N VAL A 435 8.68 -12.48 -17.42
CA VAL A 435 9.71 -12.39 -16.37
C VAL A 435 10.20 -13.80 -15.99
N SER A 436 9.29 -14.78 -15.84
CA SER A 436 9.64 -16.18 -15.56
C SER A 436 10.57 -16.76 -16.63
N PHE A 437 10.20 -16.60 -17.91
CA PHE A 437 11.01 -17.11 -19.03
C PHE A 437 12.35 -16.38 -19.16
N ASN A 438 12.35 -15.05 -19.06
CA ASN A 438 13.56 -14.25 -19.15
C ASN A 438 14.57 -14.59 -18.06
N ALA A 439 14.12 -14.92 -16.84
CA ALA A 439 15.01 -15.36 -15.76
C ALA A 439 15.71 -16.69 -16.11
N ALA A 440 14.98 -17.66 -16.66
CA ALA A 440 15.56 -18.93 -17.10
C ALA A 440 16.49 -18.77 -18.31
N ILE A 441 16.11 -17.94 -19.29
CA ILE A 441 16.96 -17.62 -20.46
C ILE A 441 18.24 -16.91 -20.01
N HIS A 442 18.14 -15.95 -19.09
CA HIS A 442 19.30 -15.25 -18.54
C HIS A 442 20.23 -16.22 -17.78
N ALA A 443 19.67 -17.16 -17.01
CA ALA A 443 20.47 -18.20 -16.35
C ALA A 443 21.24 -19.06 -17.38
N TRP A 444 20.60 -19.43 -18.50
CA TRP A 444 21.30 -20.11 -19.60
C TRP A 444 22.32 -19.21 -20.31
N ALA A 445 22.07 -17.90 -20.42
CA ALA A 445 23.03 -16.96 -20.98
C ALA A 445 24.29 -16.82 -20.13
N ASP A 446 24.18 -16.91 -18.81
CA ASP A 446 25.34 -16.93 -17.91
C ASP A 446 25.96 -18.33 -17.75
N ALA A 447 25.24 -19.40 -18.11
CA ALA A 447 25.79 -20.76 -18.14
C ALA A 447 26.79 -20.95 -19.29
N GLU A 448 28.06 -21.15 -18.95
CA GLU A 448 29.09 -21.51 -19.91
C GLU A 448 28.99 -23.00 -20.26
N GLY A 449 28.56 -23.32 -21.50
CA GLY A 449 28.51 -24.69 -21.97
C GLY A 449 27.98 -24.84 -23.40
N PRO A 450 28.38 -25.90 -24.13
CA PRO A 450 27.98 -26.09 -25.54
C PRO A 450 26.46 -26.18 -25.72
N GLY A 451 25.73 -26.62 -24.70
CA GLY A 451 24.27 -26.74 -24.72
C GLY A 451 23.49 -25.45 -24.41
N SER A 452 24.13 -24.43 -23.84
CA SER A 452 23.41 -23.29 -23.24
C SER A 452 22.61 -22.49 -24.26
N GLY A 453 23.20 -22.20 -25.41
CA GLY A 453 22.51 -21.53 -26.52
C GLY A 453 21.28 -22.28 -27.02
N GLN A 454 21.33 -23.61 -27.18
CA GLN A 454 20.15 -24.37 -27.64
C GLN A 454 19.05 -24.45 -26.57
N ARG A 455 19.42 -24.46 -25.29
CA ARG A 455 18.46 -24.45 -24.18
C ARG A 455 17.73 -23.11 -24.10
N ALA A 456 18.47 -22.00 -24.18
CA ALA A 456 17.93 -20.65 -24.24
C ALA A 456 16.99 -20.47 -25.44
N GLU A 457 17.40 -20.96 -26.61
CA GLU A 457 16.59 -20.88 -27.83
C GLU A 457 15.29 -21.71 -27.73
N ARG A 458 15.33 -22.92 -27.15
CA ARG A 458 14.10 -23.69 -26.91
C ARG A 458 13.09 -22.97 -26.01
N LEU A 459 13.57 -22.17 -25.06
CA LEU A 459 12.70 -21.37 -24.21
C LEU A 459 12.09 -20.20 -24.97
N LEU A 460 12.84 -19.58 -25.89
CA LEU A 460 12.30 -18.57 -26.80
C LEU A 460 11.26 -19.18 -27.75
N ASP A 461 11.55 -20.32 -28.37
CA ASP A 461 10.59 -21.02 -29.25
C ASP A 461 9.28 -21.31 -28.50
N ARG A 462 9.37 -21.67 -27.21
CA ARG A 462 8.19 -21.89 -26.35
C ARG A 462 7.42 -20.60 -26.05
N MET A 463 8.11 -19.48 -25.82
CA MET A 463 7.45 -18.18 -25.64
C MET A 463 6.70 -17.75 -26.90
N GLU A 464 7.32 -17.92 -28.08
CA GLU A 464 6.72 -17.61 -29.38
C GLU A 464 5.47 -18.48 -29.63
N GLU A 465 5.56 -19.80 -29.40
CA GLU A 465 4.42 -20.72 -29.52
C GLU A 465 3.24 -20.30 -28.63
N LEU A 466 3.50 -19.94 -27.37
CA LEU A 466 2.45 -19.51 -26.46
C LEU A 466 1.82 -18.17 -26.90
N CYS A 467 2.60 -17.25 -27.47
CA CYS A 467 2.08 -16.01 -28.04
C CYS A 467 1.18 -16.26 -29.25
N ASP A 468 1.56 -17.19 -30.13
CA ASP A 468 0.75 -17.60 -31.28
C ASP A 468 -0.57 -18.23 -30.85
N LEU A 469 -0.59 -18.92 -29.70
CA LEU A 469 -1.79 -19.43 -29.05
C LEU A 469 -2.65 -18.35 -28.36
N GLY A 470 -2.21 -17.08 -28.41
CA GLY A 470 -2.94 -15.92 -27.89
C GLY A 470 -2.53 -15.47 -26.49
N ASP A 471 -1.43 -15.98 -25.94
CA ASP A 471 -0.92 -15.56 -24.64
C ASP A 471 0.02 -14.36 -24.73
N GLU A 472 -0.53 -13.15 -24.63
CA GLU A 472 0.27 -11.93 -24.67
C GLU A 472 1.19 -11.73 -23.44
N THR A 473 0.97 -12.46 -22.33
CA THR A 473 1.74 -12.25 -21.08
C THR A 473 3.16 -12.81 -21.15
N VAL A 474 3.44 -13.68 -22.13
CA VAL A 474 4.75 -14.31 -22.36
C VAL A 474 5.44 -13.76 -23.60
N ARG A 475 4.97 -12.62 -24.14
CA ARG A 475 5.55 -11.99 -25.34
C ARG A 475 7.07 -11.78 -25.20
N PRO A 476 7.88 -12.34 -26.12
CA PRO A 476 9.30 -12.05 -26.18
C PRO A 476 9.55 -10.55 -26.31
N THR A 477 10.65 -10.08 -25.73
CA THR A 477 11.07 -8.69 -25.82
C THR A 477 12.47 -8.61 -26.41
N ALA A 478 12.94 -7.41 -26.75
CA ALA A 478 14.31 -7.20 -27.19
C ALA A 478 15.33 -7.74 -26.17
N PHE A 479 15.00 -7.70 -24.87
CA PHE A 479 15.82 -8.33 -23.82
C PHE A 479 15.91 -9.86 -24.03
N THR A 480 14.78 -10.53 -24.26
CA THR A 480 14.68 -11.98 -24.50
C THR A 480 15.60 -12.41 -25.66
N TYR A 481 15.47 -11.78 -26.82
CA TYR A 481 16.32 -12.07 -27.99
C TYR A 481 17.81 -11.81 -27.72
N SER A 482 18.12 -10.70 -27.03
CA SER A 482 19.50 -10.36 -26.67
C SER A 482 20.13 -11.39 -25.73
N SER A 483 19.38 -11.93 -24.77
CA SER A 483 19.86 -12.95 -23.84
C SER A 483 20.08 -14.29 -24.53
N VAL A 484 19.21 -14.69 -25.48
CA VAL A 484 19.42 -15.91 -26.29
C VAL A 484 20.65 -15.77 -27.20
N ALA A 485 20.83 -14.60 -27.84
CA ALA A 485 22.01 -14.33 -28.65
C ALA A 485 23.31 -14.37 -27.81
N ASP A 486 23.29 -13.81 -26.59
CA ASP A 486 24.41 -13.87 -25.66
C ASP A 486 24.70 -15.31 -25.17
N ALA A 487 23.66 -16.12 -24.95
CA ALA A 487 23.80 -17.55 -24.63
C ALA A 487 24.52 -18.31 -25.74
N HIS A 488 24.16 -18.07 -27.01
CA HIS A 488 24.90 -18.64 -28.15
C HIS A 488 26.34 -18.13 -28.19
N ALA A 489 26.56 -16.82 -27.99
CA ALA A 489 27.89 -16.21 -27.96
C ALA A 489 28.83 -16.83 -26.90
N LYS A 490 28.28 -17.23 -25.75
CA LYS A 490 29.02 -17.87 -24.65
C LYS A 490 29.06 -19.40 -24.73
N SER A 491 28.27 -20.03 -25.60
CA SER A 491 28.21 -21.50 -25.71
C SER A 491 29.52 -22.17 -26.16
N GLY A 492 30.46 -21.43 -26.75
CA GLY A 492 31.74 -21.96 -27.22
C GLY A 492 31.64 -22.91 -28.43
N ARG A 493 30.46 -23.01 -29.05
CA ARG A 493 30.27 -23.77 -30.29
C ARG A 493 30.81 -23.02 -31.51
N ARG A 494 31.11 -23.75 -32.59
CA ARG A 494 31.63 -23.16 -33.83
C ARG A 494 30.58 -22.37 -34.61
N ASP A 495 29.32 -22.82 -34.54
CA ASP A 495 28.14 -22.25 -35.18
C ASP A 495 27.49 -21.12 -34.34
N CYS A 496 28.13 -20.65 -33.26
CA CYS A 496 27.54 -19.65 -32.37
C CYS A 496 27.19 -18.33 -33.07
N GLY A 497 28.00 -17.88 -34.04
CA GLY A 497 27.74 -16.68 -34.83
C GLY A 497 26.52 -16.81 -35.73
N GLU A 498 26.41 -17.94 -36.46
CA GLU A 498 25.28 -18.23 -37.34
C GLU A 498 23.97 -18.31 -36.56
N ARG A 499 23.97 -19.02 -35.43
CA ARG A 499 22.79 -19.16 -34.57
C ARG A 499 22.37 -17.86 -33.91
N ALA A 500 23.32 -17.03 -33.48
CA ALA A 500 23.01 -15.72 -32.92
C ALA A 500 22.46 -14.75 -33.99
N GLU A 501 22.95 -14.83 -35.24
CA GLU A 501 22.42 -14.04 -36.37
C GLU A 501 21.00 -14.50 -36.73
N GLU A 502 20.73 -15.81 -36.73
CA GLU A 502 19.37 -16.37 -36.93
C GLU A 502 18.36 -15.83 -35.89
N VAL A 503 18.75 -15.73 -34.62
CA VAL A 503 17.91 -15.16 -33.55
C VAL A 503 17.63 -13.67 -33.77
N LEU A 504 18.59 -12.90 -34.29
CA LEU A 504 18.40 -11.49 -34.63
C LEU A 504 17.50 -11.32 -35.85
N GLU A 505 17.63 -12.18 -36.86
CA GLU A 505 16.74 -12.17 -38.03
C GLU A 505 15.29 -12.45 -37.63
N ARG A 506 15.04 -13.42 -36.72
CA ARG A 506 13.71 -13.65 -36.14
C ARG A 506 13.17 -12.42 -35.39
N GLN A 507 14.02 -11.74 -34.63
CA GLN A 507 13.63 -10.52 -33.93
C GLN A 507 13.22 -9.39 -34.90
N GLU A 508 13.98 -9.22 -35.99
CA GLU A 508 13.68 -8.24 -37.03
C GLU A 508 12.37 -8.57 -37.75
N GLU A 509 12.15 -9.83 -38.11
CA GLU A 509 10.90 -10.31 -38.73
C GLU A 509 9.70 -10.01 -37.82
N MET A 510 9.78 -10.36 -36.54
CA MET A 510 8.71 -10.06 -35.58
C MET A 510 8.44 -8.56 -35.44
N TYR A 511 9.48 -7.72 -35.44
CA TYR A 511 9.32 -6.25 -35.42
C TYR A 511 8.68 -5.72 -36.71
N GLU A 512 9.07 -6.23 -37.87
CA GLU A 512 8.51 -5.83 -39.16
C GLU A 512 7.03 -6.24 -39.30
N GLU A 513 6.65 -7.41 -38.78
CA GLU A 513 5.27 -7.91 -38.81
C GLU A 513 4.35 -7.20 -37.81
N THR A 514 4.81 -7.01 -36.58
CA THR A 514 3.96 -6.50 -35.48
C THR A 514 4.04 -4.98 -35.30
N GLY A 515 5.17 -4.36 -35.70
CA GLY A 515 5.46 -2.96 -35.40
C GLY A 515 5.64 -2.66 -33.90
N ASP A 516 5.80 -3.69 -33.05
CA ASP A 516 5.91 -3.51 -31.60
C ASP A 516 7.32 -3.04 -31.22
N GLU A 517 7.44 -1.83 -30.67
CA GLU A 517 8.72 -1.26 -30.22
C GLU A 517 9.40 -2.11 -29.13
N ASN A 518 8.67 -2.97 -28.40
CA ASN A 518 9.25 -3.84 -27.37
C ASN A 518 10.11 -4.97 -27.96
N VAL A 519 9.90 -5.35 -29.22
CA VAL A 519 10.70 -6.37 -29.92
C VAL A 519 11.70 -5.75 -30.87
N ARG A 520 11.78 -4.42 -30.95
CA ARG A 520 12.73 -3.74 -31.83
C ARG A 520 14.20 -4.10 -31.50
N PRO A 521 14.99 -4.53 -32.50
CA PRO A 521 16.42 -4.78 -32.32
C PRO A 521 17.16 -3.53 -31.81
N GLY A 522 17.72 -3.66 -30.61
CA GLY A 522 18.51 -2.62 -29.96
C GLY A 522 20.01 -2.83 -30.15
N ALA A 523 20.80 -1.83 -29.73
CA ALA A 523 22.27 -1.90 -29.71
C ALA A 523 22.80 -3.12 -28.94
N VAL A 524 22.09 -3.55 -27.90
CA VAL A 524 22.45 -4.71 -27.07
C VAL A 524 22.37 -6.01 -27.88
N THR A 525 21.29 -6.23 -28.65
CA THR A 525 21.17 -7.45 -29.46
C THR A 525 22.23 -7.51 -30.56
N TYR A 526 22.41 -6.42 -31.32
CA TYR A 526 23.47 -6.38 -32.35
C TYR A 526 24.86 -6.63 -31.74
N SER A 527 25.14 -6.06 -30.57
CA SER A 527 26.41 -6.27 -29.86
C SER A 527 26.60 -7.72 -29.42
N ALA A 528 25.54 -8.39 -28.95
CA ALA A 528 25.56 -9.81 -28.59
C ALA A 528 25.87 -10.70 -29.81
N VAL A 529 25.23 -10.45 -30.96
CA VAL A 529 25.49 -11.19 -32.20
C VAL A 529 26.91 -10.92 -32.75
N ILE A 530 27.37 -9.67 -32.72
CA ILE A 530 28.75 -9.32 -33.10
C ILE A 530 29.75 -10.05 -32.20
N ASN A 531 29.50 -10.11 -30.89
CA ASN A 531 30.33 -10.86 -29.95
C ASN A 531 30.30 -12.38 -30.24
N ALA A 532 29.14 -12.94 -30.63
CA ALA A 532 29.04 -14.33 -31.05
C ALA A 532 29.92 -14.62 -32.28
N TRP A 533 29.84 -13.79 -33.32
CA TRP A 533 30.72 -13.91 -34.50
C TRP A 533 32.19 -13.75 -34.13
N ALA A 534 32.55 -12.80 -33.25
CA ALA A 534 33.92 -12.59 -32.80
C ALA A 534 34.51 -13.83 -32.08
N ARG A 535 33.67 -14.61 -31.40
CA ARG A 535 34.04 -15.85 -30.69
C ARG A 535 33.97 -17.11 -31.56
N GLY A 536 33.28 -17.05 -32.70
CA GLY A 536 33.11 -18.15 -33.66
C GLY A 536 34.34 -18.46 -34.53
N GLU A 537 34.18 -19.39 -35.49
CA GLU A 537 35.28 -19.88 -36.32
C GLU A 537 35.83 -18.83 -37.31
N LYS A 538 37.17 -18.78 -37.45
CA LYS A 538 37.96 -17.64 -37.99
C LYS A 538 37.75 -17.27 -39.46
N GLY A 539 36.96 -18.02 -40.24
CA GLY A 539 36.87 -17.86 -41.70
C GLY A 539 35.94 -16.73 -42.17
N LEU A 540 34.81 -16.51 -41.49
CA LEU A 540 33.75 -15.58 -41.91
C LEU A 540 33.40 -14.53 -40.85
N SER A 541 34.03 -14.56 -39.67
CA SER A 541 33.63 -13.74 -38.53
C SER A 541 33.80 -12.24 -38.75
N ALA A 542 34.94 -11.79 -39.28
CA ALA A 542 35.22 -10.35 -39.42
C ALA A 542 34.30 -9.65 -40.45
N PRO A 543 34.10 -10.19 -41.68
CA PRO A 543 33.18 -9.57 -42.63
C PRO A 543 31.72 -9.54 -42.14
N ARG A 544 31.27 -10.60 -41.45
CA ARG A 544 29.91 -10.68 -40.89
C ARG A 544 29.72 -9.70 -39.74
N ALA A 545 30.66 -9.64 -38.80
CA ALA A 545 30.64 -8.67 -37.71
C ALA A 545 30.64 -7.22 -38.22
N GLU A 546 31.43 -6.90 -39.25
CA GLU A 546 31.42 -5.57 -39.88
C GLU A 546 30.08 -5.28 -40.56
N GLY A 547 29.50 -6.26 -41.27
CA GLY A 547 28.17 -6.14 -41.87
C GLY A 547 27.08 -5.84 -40.86
N LEU A 548 27.07 -6.56 -39.73
CA LEU A 548 26.14 -6.34 -38.62
C LEU A 548 26.31 -4.97 -37.97
N LEU A 549 27.56 -4.50 -37.80
CA LEU A 549 27.81 -3.16 -37.27
C LEU A 549 27.27 -2.07 -38.21
N ARG A 550 27.41 -2.24 -39.53
CA ARG A 550 26.82 -1.33 -40.52
C ARG A 550 25.29 -1.37 -40.51
N ARG A 551 24.68 -2.54 -40.30
CA ARG A 551 23.22 -2.68 -40.11
C ARG A 551 22.74 -1.93 -38.87
N MET A 552 23.45 -2.10 -37.75
CA MET A 552 23.19 -1.39 -36.51
C MET A 552 23.26 0.14 -36.71
N MET A 553 24.30 0.66 -37.37
CA MET A 553 24.42 2.11 -37.65
C MET A 553 23.22 2.64 -38.44
N LYS A 554 22.81 1.94 -39.51
CA LYS A 554 21.64 2.33 -40.31
C LYS A 554 20.34 2.31 -39.51
N ALA A 555 20.15 1.30 -38.66
CA ALA A 555 18.98 1.19 -37.79
C ALA A 555 18.91 2.33 -36.75
N THR A 556 20.07 2.81 -36.28
CA THR A 556 20.16 3.96 -35.36
C THR A 556 20.02 5.33 -36.05
N GLU A 557 20.49 5.48 -37.29
CA GLU A 557 20.36 6.72 -38.06
C GLU A 557 18.90 7.04 -38.43
N GLY A 558 18.05 6.02 -38.61
CA GLY A 558 16.61 6.18 -38.84
C GLY A 558 15.84 6.80 -37.66
N VAL A 559 16.41 6.86 -36.46
CA VAL A 559 15.78 7.44 -35.25
C VAL A 559 15.93 8.97 -35.19
N GLY A 560 16.93 9.54 -35.87
CA GLY A 560 17.23 10.98 -35.81
C GLY A 560 16.40 11.89 -36.71
N GLY A 561 15.55 11.33 -37.59
CA GLY A 561 14.86 12.09 -38.65
C GLY A 561 13.41 12.51 -38.38
N GLY A 562 12.77 12.02 -37.30
CA GLY A 562 11.32 12.16 -37.09
C GLY A 562 10.85 13.09 -35.98
N GLY A 563 11.74 13.66 -35.17
CA GLY A 563 11.39 14.38 -33.93
C GLY A 563 11.76 15.86 -33.90
N GLY A 564 11.68 16.57 -35.03
CA GLY A 564 12.03 17.99 -35.14
C GLY A 564 10.98 18.79 -35.89
N GLY A 565 9.80 18.98 -35.30
CA GLY A 565 8.77 19.87 -35.83
C GLY A 565 7.52 19.87 -34.96
N GLY A 566 7.38 20.87 -34.09
CA GLY A 566 6.21 21.10 -33.24
C GLY A 566 6.57 21.71 -31.90
#